data_AF-A0A401RVB6-F1
#
_entry.id   AF-A0A401RVB6-F1
#
_cell.length_a   1.000
_cell.length_b   1.000
_cell.length_c   1.000
_cell.angle_alpha   90.00
_cell.angle_beta   90.00
_cell.angle_gamma   90.00
#
_symmetry.space_group_name_H-M   'P 1'
#
loop_
_entity.id
_entity.type
_entity.pdbx_description
1 polymer ?
#
loop_
_entity_poly.entity_id
_entity_poly.type
_entity_poly.pdbx_seq_one_letter_code
_entity_poly.pdbx_strand_id
1 'polypeptide(L)'
;MDIAGLRLSHSKVKFIGTEPGELHQETITLQNISSGPKKVVVRPTKHKLFRIIVNNKENKIAPGVQISARIEYSADKREDAKDECIVSIDEDLIKIPLLAFVSVCDLRIDPEIDFGTAVANSKLLVKEVNVQNHGTLSGQFLIVDRNNLPFLVITPKCADVLPNTQQLVKIELCTVQPMVLDEMLLVRLEGAEDTTLRVKANIVASLLEVLDFSGQKLDCVRFGGTYYGTSKLDQVVLYNNSPETIDWVTVMENNALGSEVGTDLSLSSDAVLANRKVDEPTPIAYTFGLITCQPCQGILHPYNKTVVTLCFNPKDTDPFRFHKKENEIPHYREYALYVRFEALGSCDTFMKKSSGSIERKGTQ
;
A
#
# COMPACT_ATOMS: atom_id res chain seq x y z
N MET A 1 31.63 37.78 5.45
CA MET A 1 32.63 37.22 6.39
C MET A 1 33.65 38.31 6.67
N ASP A 2 33.99 38.57 7.94
CA ASP A 2 34.86 39.68 8.31
C ASP A 2 36.21 39.14 8.80
N ILE A 3 37.31 39.49 8.12
CA ILE A 3 38.68 39.02 8.41
C ILE A 3 39.66 40.18 8.19
N ALA A 4 40.61 40.37 9.11
CA ALA A 4 41.71 41.35 9.00
C ALA A 4 41.26 42.80 8.67
N GLY A 5 40.07 43.19 9.14
CA GLY A 5 39.49 44.52 8.87
C GLY A 5 38.83 44.68 7.49
N LEU A 6 38.61 43.57 6.77
CA LEU A 6 37.85 43.52 5.53
C LEU A 6 36.61 42.65 5.66
N ARG A 7 35.52 43.12 5.05
CA ARG A 7 34.28 42.37 4.84
C ARG A 7 34.26 41.79 3.44
N LEU A 8 34.19 40.46 3.37
CA LEU A 8 34.10 39.65 2.16
C LEU A 8 32.65 39.24 1.91
N SER A 9 32.15 39.35 0.67
CA SER A 9 30.84 38.80 0.32
C SER A 9 30.80 37.27 0.31
N HIS A 10 31.90 36.61 -0.05
CA HIS A 10 31.97 35.15 -0.20
C HIS A 10 33.14 34.56 0.59
N SER A 11 32.91 33.45 1.28
CA SER A 11 33.98 32.62 1.87
C SER A 11 34.50 31.55 0.91
N LYS A 12 33.75 31.26 -0.16
CA LYS A 12 34.06 30.36 -1.27
C LYS A 12 33.20 30.75 -2.47
N VAL A 13 33.71 30.50 -3.67
CA VAL A 13 33.03 30.77 -4.96
C VAL A 13 32.76 29.42 -5.60
N LYS A 14 31.52 29.20 -6.06
CA LYS A 14 31.07 27.91 -6.58
C LYS A 14 30.30 28.10 -7.88
N PHE A 15 30.86 27.59 -8.97
CA PHE A 15 30.13 27.38 -10.21
C PHE A 15 29.57 25.96 -10.21
N ILE A 16 28.26 25.81 -10.33
CA ILE A 16 27.57 24.52 -10.31
C ILE A 16 26.85 24.36 -11.64
N GLY A 17 26.93 23.18 -12.25
CA GLY A 17 26.29 22.92 -13.53
C GLY A 17 27.02 23.60 -14.68
N THR A 18 28.35 23.52 -14.70
CA THR A 18 29.15 24.14 -15.75
C THR A 18 29.23 23.26 -16.99
N GLU A 19 29.03 23.87 -18.17
CA GLU A 19 29.14 23.18 -19.46
C GLU A 19 30.37 23.64 -20.26
N PRO A 20 30.95 22.78 -21.10
CA PRO A 20 32.07 23.15 -21.95
C PRO A 20 31.72 24.30 -22.90
N GLY A 21 32.62 25.28 -23.01
CA GLY A 21 32.46 26.44 -23.88
C GLY A 21 31.58 27.56 -23.30
N GLU A 22 30.98 27.36 -22.13
CA GLU A 22 30.28 28.43 -21.42
C GLU A 22 31.25 29.27 -20.56
N LEU A 23 30.89 30.54 -20.37
CA LEU A 23 31.61 31.46 -19.50
C LEU A 23 30.74 31.77 -18.28
N HIS A 24 31.09 31.18 -17.14
CA HIS A 24 30.43 31.47 -15.89
C HIS A 24 31.14 32.62 -15.19
N GLN A 25 30.39 33.51 -14.53
CA GLN A 25 30.94 34.69 -13.86
C GLN A 25 30.29 34.90 -12.50
N GLU A 26 31.11 35.21 -11.50
CA GLU A 26 30.67 35.56 -10.16
C GLU A 26 31.50 36.73 -9.65
N THR A 27 30.90 37.63 -8.86
CA THR A 27 31.57 38.84 -8.38
C THR A 27 31.75 38.79 -6.87
N ILE A 28 33.00 38.82 -6.43
CA ILE A 28 33.34 38.98 -5.02
C ILE A 28 33.53 40.46 -4.70
N THR A 29 33.13 40.86 -3.49
CA THR A 29 33.27 42.22 -3.00
C THR A 29 34.08 42.22 -1.71
N LEU A 30 34.92 43.24 -1.60
CA LEU A 30 35.89 43.45 -0.53
C LEU A 30 35.67 44.87 -0.01
N GLN A 31 35.13 45.00 1.20
CA GLN A 31 34.88 46.30 1.84
C GLN A 31 35.81 46.51 3.02
N ASN A 32 36.55 47.62 3.04
CA ASN A 32 37.37 47.98 4.20
C ASN A 32 36.46 48.48 5.33
N ILE A 33 36.43 47.75 6.44
CA ILE A 33 35.66 48.09 7.65
C ILE A 33 36.55 48.58 8.79
N SER A 34 37.86 48.74 8.55
CA SER A 34 38.80 49.27 9.52
C SER A 34 38.82 50.81 9.53
N SER A 35 39.38 51.40 10.59
CA SER A 35 39.48 52.85 10.77
C SER A 35 40.53 53.53 9.86
N GLY A 36 41.42 52.76 9.23
CA GLY A 36 42.50 53.28 8.37
C GLY A 36 42.48 52.69 6.96
N PRO A 37 43.22 53.29 6.02
CA PRO A 37 43.36 52.73 4.67
C PRO A 37 44.11 51.39 4.70
N LYS A 38 43.60 50.40 3.97
CA LYS A 38 44.17 49.04 3.89
C LYS A 38 44.76 48.77 2.52
N LYS A 39 45.96 48.17 2.47
CA LYS A 39 46.56 47.76 1.19
C LYS A 39 46.01 46.40 0.79
N VAL A 40 45.18 46.34 -0.25
CA VAL A 40 44.53 45.11 -0.71
C VAL A 40 44.96 44.80 -2.13
N VAL A 41 45.47 43.60 -2.35
CA VAL A 41 45.84 43.09 -3.67
C VAL A 41 45.22 41.72 -3.86
N VAL A 42 44.35 41.62 -4.87
CA VAL A 42 43.78 40.35 -5.33
C VAL A 42 44.71 39.78 -6.39
N ARG A 43 45.29 38.60 -6.13
CA ARG A 43 46.23 37.97 -7.05
C ARG A 43 45.48 37.17 -8.13
N PRO A 44 46.04 37.08 -9.35
CA PRO A 44 45.51 36.19 -10.37
C PRO A 44 45.64 34.73 -9.94
N THR A 45 44.75 33.90 -10.46
CA THR A 45 44.73 32.44 -10.35
C THR A 45 45.91 31.81 -11.08
N LYS A 46 46.36 30.64 -10.60
CA LYS A 46 47.39 29.85 -11.29
C LYS A 46 46.76 28.94 -12.33
N HIS A 47 45.49 28.58 -12.16
CA HIS A 47 44.77 27.68 -13.04
C HIS A 47 44.27 28.41 -14.29
N LYS A 48 44.47 27.82 -15.48
CA LYS A 48 44.09 28.44 -16.77
C LYS A 48 42.57 28.58 -16.96
N LEU A 49 41.79 27.78 -16.24
CA LEU A 49 40.32 27.76 -16.34
C LEU A 49 39.63 28.87 -15.54
N PHE A 50 40.31 29.43 -14.53
CA PHE A 50 39.79 30.53 -13.73
C PHE A 50 40.50 31.82 -14.12
N ARG A 51 39.76 32.90 -14.32
CA ARG A 51 40.29 34.24 -14.59
C ARG A 51 39.74 35.23 -13.58
N ILE A 52 40.61 35.95 -12.89
CA ILE A 52 40.22 37.00 -11.95
C ILE A 52 40.47 38.36 -12.59
N ILE A 53 39.42 39.18 -12.68
CA ILE A 53 39.45 40.53 -13.20
C ILE A 53 39.12 41.49 -12.05
N VAL A 54 40.07 42.36 -11.71
CA VAL A 54 39.92 43.33 -10.63
C VAL A 54 39.55 44.69 -11.22
N ASN A 55 38.44 45.28 -10.77
CA ASN A 55 37.96 46.55 -11.33
C ASN A 55 38.70 47.79 -10.78
N ASN A 56 39.58 47.62 -9.79
CA ASN A 56 40.34 48.72 -9.19
C ASN A 56 41.83 48.65 -9.55
N LYS A 57 42.40 49.77 -10.01
CA LYS A 57 43.84 49.93 -10.29
C LYS A 57 44.63 50.36 -9.04
N GLU A 58 43.96 50.86 -8.01
CA GLU A 58 44.60 51.29 -6.77
C GLU A 58 44.67 50.15 -5.74
N ASN A 59 45.85 50.00 -5.15
CA ASN A 59 46.14 48.95 -4.18
C ASN A 59 45.78 49.33 -2.74
N LYS A 60 45.18 50.51 -2.51
CA LYS A 60 44.76 50.99 -1.17
C LYS A 60 43.27 51.29 -1.17
N ILE A 61 42.57 50.77 -0.17
CA ILE A 61 41.13 50.97 0.01
C ILE A 61 40.92 51.84 1.25
N ALA A 62 40.28 53.00 1.10
CA ALA A 62 39.91 53.86 2.23
C ALA A 62 38.82 53.21 3.10
N PRO A 63 38.71 53.59 4.39
CA PRO A 63 37.62 53.14 5.26
C PRO A 63 36.24 53.30 4.62
N GLY A 64 35.41 52.26 4.67
CA GLY A 64 34.06 52.23 4.10
C GLY A 64 33.98 51.95 2.60
N VAL A 65 35.09 52.03 1.85
CA VAL A 65 35.12 51.80 0.40
C VAL A 65 35.10 50.30 0.09
N GLN A 66 34.35 49.95 -0.96
CA GLN A 66 34.22 48.60 -1.49
C GLN A 66 34.88 48.49 -2.85
N ILE A 67 35.64 47.41 -3.07
CA ILE A 67 36.11 47.01 -4.40
C ILE A 67 35.46 45.69 -4.81
N SER A 68 35.39 45.45 -6.11
CA SER A 68 34.86 44.21 -6.69
C SER A 68 35.92 43.52 -7.56
N ALA A 69 35.99 42.20 -7.46
CA ALA A 69 36.72 41.36 -8.41
C ALA A 69 35.74 40.37 -9.05
N ARG A 70 35.74 40.31 -10.38
CA ARG A 70 34.96 39.35 -11.16
C ARG A 70 35.80 38.10 -11.38
N ILE A 71 35.28 36.97 -10.93
CA ILE A 71 35.86 35.65 -11.15
C ILE A 71 35.09 35.04 -12.31
N GLU A 72 35.83 34.60 -13.31
CA GLU A 72 35.29 33.93 -14.47
C GLU A 72 35.82 32.50 -14.52
N TYR A 73 34.95 31.57 -14.90
CA TYR A 73 35.29 30.19 -15.15
C TYR A 73 34.88 29.81 -16.57
N SER A 74 35.78 29.18 -17.32
CA SER A 74 35.48 28.57 -18.61
C SER A 74 36.37 27.36 -18.82
N ALA A 75 35.78 26.28 -19.32
CA ALA A 75 36.48 25.04 -19.61
C ALA A 75 36.08 24.51 -20.98
N ASP A 76 37.03 23.86 -21.66
CA ASP A 76 36.80 23.22 -22.97
C ASP A 76 36.33 21.77 -22.82
N LYS A 77 36.39 21.21 -21.61
CA LYS A 77 36.06 19.82 -21.29
C LYS A 77 35.14 19.75 -20.08
N ARG A 78 34.34 18.68 -20.00
CA ARG A 78 33.59 18.35 -18.78
C ARG A 78 34.55 17.79 -17.74
N GLU A 79 35.08 18.66 -16.91
CA GLU A 79 35.87 18.31 -15.73
C GLU A 79 35.57 19.25 -14.57
N ASP A 80 35.56 18.69 -13.36
CA ASP A 80 35.53 19.50 -12.15
C ASP A 80 36.86 20.23 -11.99
N ALA A 81 36.80 21.49 -11.58
CA ALA A 81 37.98 22.32 -11.41
C ALA A 81 38.01 22.94 -10.01
N LYS A 82 39.22 23.05 -9.47
CA LYS A 82 39.47 23.68 -8.17
C LYS A 82 40.69 24.58 -8.26
N ASP A 83 40.55 25.80 -7.75
CA ASP A 83 41.66 26.73 -7.53
C ASP A 83 41.42 27.57 -6.27
N GLU A 84 42.28 28.54 -6.00
CA GLU A 84 42.13 29.49 -4.91
C GLU A 84 42.42 30.92 -5.39
N CYS A 85 41.54 31.85 -5.01
CA CYS A 85 41.80 33.29 -5.11
C CYS A 85 42.56 33.74 -3.87
N ILE A 86 43.75 34.33 -4.05
CA ILE A 86 44.57 34.82 -2.94
C ILE A 86 44.41 36.34 -2.84
N VAL A 87 43.87 36.79 -1.71
CA VAL A 87 43.76 38.21 -1.35
C VAL A 87 44.83 38.51 -0.30
N SER A 88 45.77 39.38 -0.63
CA SER A 88 46.72 39.94 0.36
C SER A 88 46.19 41.24 0.94
N ILE A 89 46.27 41.36 2.26
CA ILE A 89 45.82 42.51 3.05
C ILE A 89 46.97 42.91 3.95
N ASP A 90 47.64 44.02 3.64
CA ASP A 90 48.88 44.41 4.32
C ASP A 90 49.89 43.23 4.35
N GLU A 91 50.03 42.54 5.50
CA GLU A 91 50.88 41.35 5.67
C GLU A 91 50.10 40.02 5.74
N ASP A 92 48.77 40.08 5.83
CA ASP A 92 47.90 38.90 5.92
C ASP A 92 47.52 38.34 4.55
N LEU A 93 47.27 37.03 4.50
CA LEU A 93 46.82 36.32 3.31
C LEU A 93 45.50 35.60 3.56
N ILE A 94 44.51 35.90 2.72
CA ILE A 94 43.22 35.20 2.70
C ILE A 94 43.16 34.37 1.42
N LYS A 95 42.76 33.11 1.58
CA LYS A 95 42.52 32.17 0.48
C LYS A 95 41.02 31.93 0.35
N ILE A 96 40.46 32.28 -0.81
CA ILE A 96 39.06 32.04 -1.15
C ILE A 96 39.03 30.86 -2.13
N PRO A 97 38.50 29.69 -1.75
CA PRO A 97 38.39 28.55 -2.65
C PRO A 97 37.50 28.86 -3.84
N LEU A 98 37.95 28.49 -5.03
CA LEU A 98 37.22 28.52 -6.29
C LEU A 98 36.91 27.07 -6.68
N LEU A 99 35.64 26.76 -6.86
CA LEU A 99 35.19 25.41 -7.22
C LEU A 99 34.27 25.53 -8.43
N ALA A 100 34.49 24.68 -9.43
CA ALA A 100 33.59 24.49 -10.55
C ALA A 100 33.23 23.01 -10.64
N PHE A 101 31.93 22.73 -10.67
CA PHE A 101 31.39 21.38 -10.79
C PHE A 101 30.61 21.26 -12.09
N VAL A 102 30.94 20.23 -12.87
CA VAL A 102 30.24 19.96 -14.12
C VAL A 102 28.78 19.62 -13.86
N SER A 103 27.95 19.80 -14.88
CA SER A 103 26.58 19.34 -14.77
C SER A 103 26.51 17.82 -14.70
N VAL A 104 25.75 17.33 -13.72
CA VAL A 104 25.57 15.89 -13.49
C VAL A 104 24.10 15.56 -13.36
N CYS A 105 23.73 14.35 -13.77
CA CYS A 105 22.47 13.72 -13.44
C CYS A 105 22.70 12.85 -12.19
N ASP A 106 21.94 13.10 -11.12
CA ASP A 106 22.00 12.34 -9.86
C ASP A 106 20.58 11.92 -9.48
N LEU A 107 20.12 10.82 -10.09
CA LEU A 107 18.83 10.22 -9.81
C LEU A 107 18.93 9.24 -8.65
N ARG A 108 17.94 9.29 -7.75
CA ARG A 108 17.80 8.37 -6.61
C ARG A 108 16.36 7.94 -6.44
N ILE A 109 16.16 6.73 -5.94
CA ILE A 109 14.86 6.15 -5.65
C ILE A 109 14.93 5.43 -4.30
N ASP A 110 13.84 5.46 -3.53
CA ASP A 110 13.75 4.63 -2.33
C ASP A 110 13.72 3.14 -2.74
N PRO A 111 14.54 2.28 -2.10
CA PRO A 111 14.75 0.91 -2.57
C PRO A 111 13.61 -0.04 -2.22
N GLU A 112 12.65 0.36 -1.39
CA GLU A 112 11.63 -0.54 -0.86
C GLU A 112 10.26 0.14 -0.73
N ILE A 113 9.22 -0.62 -1.08
CA ILE A 113 7.83 -0.27 -0.84
C ILE A 113 7.10 -1.49 -0.25
N ASP A 114 6.55 -1.32 0.95
CA ASP A 114 5.87 -2.40 1.67
C ASP A 114 4.38 -2.07 1.84
N PHE A 115 3.50 -2.84 1.20
CA PHE A 115 2.06 -2.71 1.33
C PHE A 115 1.51 -3.25 2.66
N GLY A 116 2.34 -3.92 3.46
CA GLY A 116 1.95 -4.53 4.72
C GLY A 116 1.09 -5.77 4.52
N THR A 117 0.25 -6.07 5.51
CA THR A 117 -0.71 -7.18 5.44
C THR A 117 -2.07 -6.68 4.97
N ALA A 118 -2.66 -7.32 3.96
CA ALA A 118 -3.96 -6.98 3.40
C ALA A 118 -4.79 -8.22 3.10
N VAL A 119 -6.11 -8.07 2.95
CA VAL A 119 -7.01 -9.19 2.65
C VAL A 119 -7.15 -9.41 1.15
N ALA A 120 -7.24 -10.67 0.72
CA ALA A 120 -7.53 -11.07 -0.66
C ALA A 120 -9.00 -10.82 -1.03
N ASN A 121 -9.37 -9.57 -1.27
CA ASN A 121 -10.74 -9.16 -1.59
C ASN A 121 -10.85 -8.37 -2.91
N SER A 122 -9.88 -8.55 -3.81
CA SER A 122 -9.78 -7.85 -5.10
C SER A 122 -9.74 -6.32 -4.98
N LYS A 123 -9.30 -5.79 -3.84
CA LYS A 123 -9.08 -4.37 -3.64
C LYS A 123 -7.76 -3.93 -4.26
N LEU A 124 -7.78 -2.75 -4.86
CA LEU A 124 -6.59 -2.08 -5.37
C LEU A 124 -5.92 -1.29 -4.24
N LEU A 125 -4.71 -1.70 -3.88
CA LEU A 125 -3.83 -0.95 -2.99
C LEU A 125 -2.94 -0.05 -3.82
N VAL A 126 -2.69 1.17 -3.34
CA VAL A 126 -1.87 2.17 -4.03
C VAL A 126 -0.83 2.70 -3.08
N LYS A 127 0.43 2.70 -3.51
CA LYS A 127 1.51 3.45 -2.87
C LYS A 127 2.36 4.16 -3.91
N GLU A 128 3.08 5.18 -3.48
CA GLU A 128 3.92 6.01 -4.35
C GLU A 128 5.38 5.94 -3.87
N VAL A 129 6.30 5.94 -4.83
CA VAL A 129 7.73 6.10 -4.60
C VAL A 129 8.26 7.29 -5.39
N ASN A 130 9.20 8.03 -4.81
CA ASN A 130 9.80 9.19 -5.45
C ASN A 130 11.08 8.79 -6.17
N VAL A 131 11.19 9.19 -7.44
CA VAL A 131 12.47 9.29 -8.14
C VAL A 131 12.91 10.75 -8.06
N GLN A 132 13.98 11.02 -7.33
CA GLN A 132 14.48 12.38 -7.07
C GLN A 132 15.74 12.64 -7.90
N ASN A 133 15.80 13.83 -8.52
CA ASN A 133 17.00 14.29 -9.19
C ASN A 133 17.68 15.38 -8.35
N HIS A 134 18.81 15.04 -7.74
CA HIS A 134 19.66 16.01 -7.02
C HIS A 134 20.72 16.67 -7.92
N GLY A 135 20.74 16.25 -9.19
CA GLY A 135 21.64 16.76 -10.20
C GLY A 135 21.18 18.08 -10.82
N THR A 136 22.04 18.62 -11.66
CA THR A 136 21.82 19.86 -12.42
C THR A 136 21.42 19.57 -13.87
N LEU A 137 21.57 18.33 -14.35
CA LEU A 137 21.02 17.85 -15.62
C LEU A 137 19.73 17.08 -15.37
N SER A 138 18.80 17.15 -16.33
CA SER A 138 17.69 16.22 -16.39
C SER A 138 18.21 14.80 -16.58
N GLY A 139 17.47 13.81 -16.08
CA GLY A 139 17.77 12.41 -16.31
C GLY A 139 16.51 11.59 -16.50
N GLN A 140 16.65 10.47 -17.19
CA GLN A 140 15.58 9.50 -17.36
C GLN A 140 15.74 8.32 -16.41
N PHE A 141 14.62 7.79 -15.91
CA PHE A 141 14.59 6.48 -15.25
C PHE A 141 13.76 5.47 -16.04
N LEU A 142 14.04 4.19 -15.84
CA LEU A 142 13.24 3.08 -16.36
C LEU A 142 13.10 1.98 -15.30
N ILE A 143 11.85 1.62 -14.98
CA ILE A 143 11.51 0.49 -14.10
C ILE A 143 11.08 -0.69 -14.96
N VAL A 144 11.83 -1.79 -14.83
CA VAL A 144 11.61 -3.03 -15.57
C VAL A 144 11.02 -4.08 -14.63
N ASP A 145 9.75 -4.40 -14.87
CA ASP A 145 9.09 -5.58 -14.33
C ASP A 145 9.33 -6.77 -15.29
N ARG A 146 10.17 -7.71 -14.88
CA ARG A 146 10.53 -8.89 -15.69
C ARG A 146 9.46 -9.98 -15.62
N ASN A 147 8.76 -10.07 -14.50
CA ASN A 147 7.76 -11.10 -14.25
C ASN A 147 6.39 -10.72 -14.83
N ASN A 148 6.20 -9.43 -15.14
CA ASN A 148 5.00 -8.87 -15.76
C ASN A 148 3.73 -9.34 -15.04
N LEU A 149 3.74 -9.14 -13.72
CA LEU A 149 2.71 -9.67 -12.83
C LEU A 149 1.37 -8.97 -13.13
N PRO A 150 0.29 -9.71 -13.46
CA PRO A 150 -0.96 -9.10 -13.92
C PRO A 150 -1.70 -8.30 -12.84
N PHE A 151 -1.34 -8.51 -11.58
CA PHE A 151 -1.91 -7.83 -10.41
C PHE A 151 -1.05 -6.67 -9.90
N LEU A 152 0.06 -6.35 -10.58
CA LEU A 152 0.96 -5.25 -10.22
C LEU A 152 1.08 -4.27 -11.39
N VAL A 153 0.75 -3.00 -11.16
CA VAL A 153 0.83 -1.94 -12.17
C VAL A 153 1.74 -0.83 -11.67
N ILE A 154 2.66 -0.38 -12.52
CA ILE A 154 3.65 0.66 -12.21
C ILE A 154 3.48 1.78 -13.22
N THR A 155 3.19 3.00 -12.75
CA THR A 155 2.93 4.15 -13.62
C THR A 155 3.53 5.45 -13.06
N PRO A 156 4.38 6.16 -13.81
CA PRO A 156 4.97 5.77 -15.09
C PRO A 156 6.11 4.75 -14.92
N LYS A 157 6.33 3.88 -15.91
CA LYS A 157 7.50 2.99 -15.95
C LYS A 157 8.78 3.70 -16.39
N CYS A 158 8.64 4.78 -17.14
CA CYS A 158 9.74 5.62 -17.63
C CYS A 158 9.28 7.07 -17.69
N ALA A 159 10.12 7.99 -17.22
CA ALA A 159 9.89 9.42 -17.33
C ALA A 159 11.20 10.18 -17.17
N ASP A 160 11.21 11.41 -17.67
CA ASP A 160 12.29 12.36 -17.46
C ASP A 160 12.06 13.13 -16.14
N VAL A 161 13.11 13.29 -15.35
CA VAL A 161 13.11 14.03 -14.10
C VAL A 161 14.01 15.25 -14.26
N LEU A 162 13.41 16.43 -14.18
CA LEU A 162 14.12 17.70 -14.30
C LEU A 162 15.13 17.91 -13.15
N PRO A 163 16.13 18.79 -13.33
CA PRO A 163 17.09 19.11 -12.28
C PRO A 163 16.42 19.61 -11.01
N ASN A 164 16.86 19.11 -9.84
CA ASN A 164 16.32 19.49 -8.54
C ASN A 164 14.81 19.28 -8.37
N THR A 165 14.21 18.35 -9.14
CA THR A 165 12.80 17.96 -9.01
C THR A 165 12.66 16.49 -8.65
N GLN A 166 11.41 16.04 -8.49
CA GLN A 166 11.07 14.65 -8.24
C GLN A 166 9.92 14.22 -9.14
N GLN A 167 9.91 12.93 -9.49
CA GLN A 167 8.82 12.28 -10.20
C GLN A 167 8.20 11.20 -9.31
N LEU A 168 6.89 11.28 -9.12
CA LEU A 168 6.11 10.26 -8.43
C LEU A 168 5.87 9.07 -9.35
N VAL A 169 6.18 7.88 -8.85
CA VAL A 169 5.85 6.60 -9.47
C VAL A 169 4.80 5.92 -8.61
N LYS A 170 3.61 5.73 -9.19
CA LYS A 170 2.50 5.03 -8.57
C LYS A 170 2.64 3.53 -8.78
N ILE A 171 2.52 2.77 -7.70
CA ILE A 171 2.54 1.31 -7.69
C ILE A 171 1.18 0.85 -7.18
N GLU A 172 0.47 0.11 -8.02
CA GLU A 172 -0.87 -0.38 -7.75
C GLU A 172 -0.84 -1.90 -7.68
N LEU A 173 -1.34 -2.44 -6.57
CA LEU A 173 -1.37 -3.87 -6.27
C LEU A 173 -2.81 -4.34 -6.09
N CYS A 174 -3.25 -5.28 -6.91
CA CYS A 174 -4.57 -5.89 -6.79
C CYS A 174 -4.52 -7.14 -5.90
N THR A 175 -5.33 -7.15 -4.83
CA THR A 175 -5.36 -8.23 -3.83
C THR A 175 -6.25 -9.40 -4.24
N VAL A 176 -5.90 -10.07 -5.35
CA VAL A 176 -6.76 -11.09 -5.97
C VAL A 176 -6.81 -12.40 -5.16
N GLN A 177 -5.66 -12.85 -4.66
CA GLN A 177 -5.54 -14.13 -3.96
C GLN A 177 -4.55 -14.05 -2.80
N PRO A 178 -4.69 -14.91 -1.77
CA PRO A 178 -3.74 -14.96 -0.67
C PRO A 178 -2.35 -15.35 -1.19
N MET A 179 -1.34 -14.52 -0.88
CA MET A 179 0.05 -14.74 -1.26
C MET A 179 1.00 -13.83 -0.47
N VAL A 180 2.25 -14.27 -0.31
CA VAL A 180 3.35 -13.39 0.12
C VAL A 180 4.06 -12.88 -1.13
N LEU A 181 4.00 -11.58 -1.37
CA LEU A 181 4.70 -10.90 -2.45
C LEU A 181 6.02 -10.34 -1.92
N ASP A 182 7.11 -10.66 -2.61
CA ASP A 182 8.44 -10.10 -2.40
C ASP A 182 9.14 -10.01 -3.75
N GLU A 183 8.80 -8.96 -4.51
CA GLU A 183 9.20 -8.80 -5.91
C GLU A 183 10.31 -7.76 -6.04
N MET A 184 11.35 -8.06 -6.82
CA MET A 184 12.49 -7.18 -7.07
C MET A 184 12.45 -6.64 -8.49
N LEU A 185 12.12 -5.36 -8.63
CA LEU A 185 12.06 -4.66 -9.91
C LEU A 185 13.43 -4.05 -10.23
N LEU A 186 13.90 -4.21 -11.46
CA LEU A 186 15.14 -3.56 -11.92
C LEU A 186 14.84 -2.09 -12.23
N VAL A 187 15.63 -1.18 -11.66
CA VAL A 187 15.53 0.25 -11.92
C VAL A 187 16.81 0.74 -12.55
N ARG A 188 16.70 1.28 -13.76
CA ARG A 188 17.80 1.96 -14.46
C ARG A 188 17.66 3.44 -14.23
N LEU A 189 18.72 4.05 -13.74
CA LEU A 189 18.80 5.48 -13.45
C LEU A 189 19.92 6.05 -14.30
N GLU A 190 19.60 7.05 -15.13
CA GLU A 190 20.63 7.72 -15.93
C GLU A 190 21.70 8.36 -15.02
N GLY A 191 22.96 8.14 -15.35
CA GLY A 191 24.09 8.64 -14.56
C GLY A 191 24.43 7.82 -13.31
N ALA A 192 23.74 6.71 -13.05
CA ALA A 192 24.01 5.81 -11.93
C ALA A 192 24.07 4.33 -12.38
N GLU A 193 24.54 3.46 -11.49
CA GLU A 193 24.48 2.01 -11.70
C GLU A 193 23.04 1.50 -11.55
N ASP A 194 22.73 0.40 -12.23
CA ASP A 194 21.43 -0.29 -12.13
C ASP A 194 21.15 -0.65 -10.65
N THR A 195 19.98 -0.26 -10.16
CA THR A 195 19.51 -0.52 -8.79
C THR A 195 18.22 -1.33 -8.80
N THR A 196 17.67 -1.65 -7.62
CA THR A 196 16.46 -2.44 -7.47
C THR A 196 15.43 -1.75 -6.58
N LEU A 197 14.16 -1.90 -6.93
CA LEU A 197 13.02 -1.53 -6.11
C LEU A 197 12.31 -2.80 -5.64
N ARG A 198 12.28 -3.00 -4.32
CA ARG A 198 11.64 -4.15 -3.66
C ARG A 198 10.19 -3.84 -3.32
N VAL A 199 9.26 -4.62 -3.86
CA VAL A 199 7.82 -4.52 -3.59
C VAL A 199 7.39 -5.67 -2.69
N LYS A 200 6.94 -5.36 -1.47
CA LYS A 200 6.47 -6.35 -0.49
C LYS A 200 4.98 -6.23 -0.22
N ALA A 201 4.33 -7.37 -0.02
CA ALA A 201 2.98 -7.44 0.53
C ALA A 201 2.72 -8.82 1.14
N ASN A 202 1.90 -8.88 2.20
CA ASN A 202 1.37 -10.13 2.74
C ASN A 202 -0.15 -10.16 2.54
N ILE A 203 -0.61 -10.82 1.49
CA ILE A 203 -2.03 -10.93 1.16
C ILE A 203 -2.58 -12.20 1.81
N VAL A 204 -3.55 -12.05 2.71
CA VAL A 204 -4.14 -13.16 3.48
C VAL A 204 -5.60 -13.39 3.10
N ALA A 205 -6.12 -14.59 3.32
CA ALA A 205 -7.53 -14.87 3.10
C ALA A 205 -8.42 -14.09 4.09
N SER A 206 -9.60 -13.65 3.64
CA SER A 206 -10.65 -13.19 4.55
C SER A 206 -11.25 -14.42 5.22
N LEU A 207 -11.26 -14.48 6.55
CA LEU A 207 -11.72 -15.68 7.25
C LEU A 207 -12.58 -15.32 8.45
N LEU A 208 -13.88 -15.63 8.32
CA LEU A 208 -14.81 -15.72 9.44
C LEU A 208 -14.80 -17.16 9.96
N GLU A 209 -14.56 -17.33 11.25
CA GLU A 209 -14.56 -18.62 11.92
C GLU A 209 -15.66 -18.68 12.97
N VAL A 210 -16.31 -19.84 13.09
CA VAL A 210 -17.22 -20.14 14.18
C VAL A 210 -16.45 -20.97 15.20
N LEU A 211 -16.41 -20.48 16.43
CA LEU A 211 -15.72 -21.10 17.55
C LEU A 211 -16.71 -21.46 18.65
N ASP A 212 -16.36 -22.45 19.47
CA ASP A 212 -16.98 -22.67 20.76
C ASP A 212 -16.44 -21.68 21.83
N PHE A 213 -16.97 -21.75 23.05
CA PHE A 213 -16.51 -20.92 24.16
C PHE A 213 -15.11 -21.30 24.68
N SER A 214 -14.58 -22.46 24.29
CA SER A 214 -13.19 -22.85 24.57
C SER A 214 -12.20 -22.28 23.56
N GLY A 215 -12.70 -21.69 22.46
CA GLY A 215 -11.90 -21.14 21.38
C GLY A 215 -11.54 -22.16 20.30
N GLN A 216 -12.11 -23.37 20.32
CA GLN A 216 -11.95 -24.37 19.28
C GLN A 216 -12.93 -24.14 18.15
N LYS A 217 -12.52 -24.46 16.92
CA LYS A 217 -13.40 -24.35 15.74
C LYS A 217 -14.60 -25.30 15.88
N LEU A 218 -15.78 -24.77 15.61
CA LEU A 218 -17.05 -25.48 15.75
C LEU A 218 -17.68 -25.69 14.37
N ASP A 219 -17.83 -26.95 13.97
CA ASP A 219 -18.47 -27.31 12.70
C ASP A 219 -19.99 -27.60 12.85
N CYS A 220 -20.47 -27.91 14.07
CA CYS A 220 -21.86 -28.30 14.31
C CYS A 220 -22.33 -27.92 15.71
N VAL A 221 -23.56 -27.41 15.80
CA VAL A 221 -24.27 -27.13 17.05
C VAL A 221 -25.32 -28.23 17.27
N ARG A 222 -25.29 -28.88 18.44
CA ARG A 222 -26.19 -29.99 18.77
C ARG A 222 -27.20 -29.56 19.84
N PHE A 223 -28.36 -29.06 19.41
CA PHE A 223 -29.46 -28.69 20.32
C PHE A 223 -30.05 -29.88 21.11
N GLY A 224 -29.94 -31.10 20.57
CA GLY A 224 -30.59 -32.30 21.11
C GLY A 224 -32.12 -32.29 20.94
N GLY A 225 -32.82 -33.19 21.65
CA GLY A 225 -34.29 -33.30 21.56
C GLY A 225 -35.03 -32.12 22.21
N THR A 226 -36.13 -31.68 21.60
CA THR A 226 -37.05 -30.68 22.18
C THR A 226 -38.48 -30.91 21.68
N TYR A 227 -39.47 -30.33 22.37
CA TYR A 227 -40.88 -30.48 22.02
C TYR A 227 -41.35 -29.39 21.05
N TYR A 228 -42.35 -29.69 20.22
CA TYR A 228 -42.98 -28.68 19.37
C TYR A 228 -43.58 -27.54 20.19
N GLY A 229 -43.47 -26.32 19.66
CA GLY A 229 -43.93 -25.11 20.35
C GLY A 229 -43.00 -24.63 21.46
N THR A 230 -41.88 -25.32 21.70
CA THR A 230 -40.78 -24.84 22.55
C THR A 230 -39.62 -24.32 21.71
N SER A 231 -38.70 -23.60 22.34
CA SER A 231 -37.47 -23.13 21.71
C SER A 231 -36.24 -23.60 22.48
N LYS A 232 -35.15 -23.86 21.75
CA LYS A 232 -33.82 -24.09 22.33
C LYS A 232 -32.84 -23.05 21.83
N LEU A 233 -32.05 -22.53 22.76
CA LEU A 233 -31.01 -21.56 22.48
C LEU A 233 -29.65 -22.22 22.66
N ASP A 234 -28.73 -21.92 21.76
CA ASP A 234 -27.32 -22.20 21.93
C ASP A 234 -26.51 -21.00 21.44
N GLN A 235 -25.30 -20.85 21.95
CA GLN A 235 -24.45 -19.71 21.65
C GLN A 235 -23.14 -20.17 21.04
N VAL A 236 -22.70 -19.45 20.01
CA VAL A 236 -21.43 -19.67 19.33
C VAL A 236 -20.66 -18.36 19.26
N VAL A 237 -19.35 -18.46 19.11
CA VAL A 237 -18.47 -17.29 19.00
C VAL A 237 -18.08 -17.12 17.54
N LEU A 238 -18.49 -16.01 16.93
CA LEU A 238 -18.04 -15.63 15.59
C LEU A 238 -16.75 -14.80 15.72
N TYR A 239 -15.70 -15.23 15.03
CA TYR A 239 -14.36 -14.64 15.09
C TYR A 239 -13.93 -14.15 13.71
N ASN A 240 -13.50 -12.88 13.64
CA ASN A 240 -12.85 -12.34 12.46
C ASN A 240 -11.35 -12.63 12.56
N ASN A 241 -10.87 -13.62 11.81
CA ASN A 241 -9.45 -13.99 11.75
C ASN A 241 -8.72 -13.28 10.59
N SER A 242 -9.05 -12.02 10.33
CA SER A 242 -8.45 -11.22 9.27
C SER A 242 -7.96 -9.86 9.79
N PRO A 243 -6.98 -9.23 9.12
CA PRO A 243 -6.42 -7.93 9.49
C PRO A 243 -7.35 -6.74 9.16
N GLU A 244 -8.47 -6.97 8.47
CA GLU A 244 -9.42 -5.93 8.07
C GLU A 244 -10.75 -6.08 8.82
N THR A 245 -11.52 -5.00 8.89
CA THR A 245 -12.87 -5.05 9.47
C THR A 245 -13.81 -5.75 8.50
N ILE A 246 -14.62 -6.68 9.01
CA ILE A 246 -15.60 -7.43 8.22
C ILE A 246 -17.02 -7.03 8.63
N ASP A 247 -17.81 -6.60 7.66
CA ASP A 247 -19.26 -6.58 7.76
C ASP A 247 -19.78 -7.98 7.46
N TRP A 248 -20.64 -8.52 8.32
CA TRP A 248 -21.11 -9.90 8.18
C TRP A 248 -22.62 -10.00 8.30
N VAL A 249 -23.17 -11.03 7.66
CA VAL A 249 -24.60 -11.40 7.72
C VAL A 249 -24.75 -12.89 7.93
N THR A 250 -25.90 -13.30 8.49
CA THR A 250 -26.29 -14.71 8.60
C THR A 250 -27.22 -15.08 7.46
N VAL A 251 -26.91 -16.17 6.78
CA VAL A 251 -27.70 -16.75 5.70
C VAL A 251 -28.16 -18.15 6.11
N MET A 252 -29.46 -18.39 6.09
CA MET A 252 -30.05 -19.71 6.32
C MET A 252 -30.10 -20.48 4.99
N GLU A 253 -29.46 -21.65 4.93
CA GLU A 253 -29.42 -22.46 3.71
C GLU A 253 -30.58 -23.46 3.70
N ASN A 254 -31.63 -23.16 2.96
CA ASN A 254 -32.85 -23.98 2.93
C ASN A 254 -32.72 -25.29 2.14
N ASN A 255 -31.72 -25.39 1.25
CA ASN A 255 -31.51 -26.53 0.34
C ASN A 255 -30.05 -27.01 0.36
N ALA A 256 -29.36 -26.90 1.50
CA ALA A 256 -28.01 -27.45 1.64
C ALA A 256 -28.03 -28.98 1.45
N LEU A 257 -26.98 -29.53 0.83
CA LEU A 257 -26.83 -30.99 0.72
C LEU A 257 -26.74 -31.59 2.14
N GLY A 258 -27.57 -32.59 2.42
CA GLY A 258 -27.68 -33.19 3.76
C GLY A 258 -28.64 -32.46 4.71
N SER A 259 -29.40 -31.47 4.23
CA SER A 259 -30.48 -30.87 5.02
C SER A 259 -31.62 -31.86 5.23
N GLU A 260 -31.99 -32.07 6.48
CA GLU A 260 -33.12 -32.91 6.88
C GLU A 260 -34.14 -32.04 7.62
N VAL A 261 -35.40 -32.06 7.18
CA VAL A 261 -36.45 -31.21 7.77
C VAL A 261 -37.70 -32.04 7.95
N GLY A 262 -37.80 -32.71 9.10
CA GLY A 262 -39.05 -33.33 9.50
C GLY A 262 -39.21 -34.79 9.12
N THR A 263 -38.11 -35.51 8.90
CA THR A 263 -38.12 -36.96 8.66
C THR A 263 -37.73 -37.70 9.95
N ASP A 264 -38.41 -38.80 10.24
CA ASP A 264 -38.02 -39.72 11.31
C ASP A 264 -37.06 -40.76 10.71
N LEU A 265 -35.75 -40.61 10.95
CA LEU A 265 -34.74 -41.51 10.38
C LEU A 265 -34.73 -42.87 11.09
N SER A 266 -35.53 -43.06 12.16
CA SER A 266 -35.72 -44.38 12.78
C SER A 266 -36.62 -45.30 11.93
N LEU A 267 -37.37 -44.74 10.98
CA LEU A 267 -38.22 -45.48 10.06
C LEU A 267 -37.46 -45.89 8.80
N SER A 268 -37.76 -47.08 8.27
CA SER A 268 -37.26 -47.51 6.96
C SER A 268 -37.79 -46.58 5.85
N SER A 269 -37.02 -46.41 4.76
CA SER A 269 -37.42 -45.60 3.61
C SER A 269 -38.82 -45.94 3.07
N ASP A 270 -39.17 -47.23 3.02
CA ASP A 270 -40.48 -47.71 2.56
C ASP A 270 -41.62 -47.29 3.50
N ALA A 271 -41.37 -47.29 4.81
CA ALA A 271 -42.33 -46.85 5.82
C ALA A 271 -42.55 -45.33 5.81
N VAL A 272 -41.49 -44.56 5.57
CA VAL A 272 -41.58 -43.09 5.39
C VAL A 272 -42.38 -42.76 4.13
N LEU A 273 -42.15 -43.47 3.02
CA LEU A 273 -42.92 -43.29 1.78
C LEU A 273 -44.38 -43.70 1.92
N ALA A 274 -44.68 -44.79 2.65
CA ALA A 274 -46.05 -45.23 2.91
C ALA A 274 -46.85 -44.25 3.79
N ASN A 275 -46.17 -43.53 4.68
CA ASN A 275 -46.79 -42.56 5.59
C ASN A 275 -46.89 -41.14 5.01
N ARG A 276 -46.30 -40.87 3.85
CA ARG A 276 -46.30 -39.55 3.21
C ARG A 276 -47.71 -39.20 2.72
N LYS A 277 -48.35 -38.22 3.36
CA LYS A 277 -49.67 -37.73 2.91
C LYS A 277 -49.51 -36.89 1.64
N VAL A 278 -50.46 -37.02 0.70
CA VAL A 278 -50.44 -36.38 -0.64
C VAL A 278 -50.40 -34.84 -0.58
N ASP A 279 -50.82 -34.25 0.54
CA ASP A 279 -50.86 -32.79 0.78
C ASP A 279 -49.74 -32.26 1.69
N GLU A 280 -48.68 -33.04 1.99
CA GLU A 280 -47.56 -32.49 2.76
C GLU A 280 -46.84 -31.39 1.96
N PRO A 281 -46.79 -30.14 2.46
CA PRO A 281 -46.10 -29.05 1.78
C PRO A 281 -44.63 -29.40 1.59
N THR A 282 -44.04 -28.87 0.52
CA THR A 282 -42.62 -29.08 0.24
C THR A 282 -41.75 -28.63 1.43
N PRO A 283 -40.66 -29.34 1.76
CA PRO A 283 -39.75 -29.01 2.87
C PRO A 283 -39.27 -27.55 2.88
N ILE A 284 -39.24 -26.93 1.70
CA ILE A 284 -38.80 -25.55 1.44
C ILE A 284 -39.73 -24.51 2.09
N ALA A 285 -41.02 -24.79 2.26
CA ALA A 285 -41.95 -23.88 2.94
C ALA A 285 -41.77 -23.88 4.47
N TYR A 286 -41.05 -24.87 5.01
CA TYR A 286 -40.95 -25.13 6.45
C TYR A 286 -39.66 -24.64 7.11
N THR A 287 -38.60 -24.37 6.36
CA THR A 287 -37.31 -23.94 6.94
C THR A 287 -37.35 -22.52 7.51
N PHE A 288 -38.23 -21.66 6.99
CA PHE A 288 -38.34 -20.27 7.43
C PHE A 288 -38.88 -20.17 8.86
N GLY A 289 -38.00 -19.83 9.80
CA GLY A 289 -38.33 -19.65 11.21
C GLY A 289 -38.22 -20.90 12.09
N LEU A 290 -37.66 -22.01 11.57
CA LEU A 290 -37.21 -23.14 12.41
C LEU A 290 -35.91 -22.81 13.14
N ILE A 291 -35.02 -22.06 12.49
CA ILE A 291 -33.80 -21.55 13.10
C ILE A 291 -33.71 -20.05 12.88
N THR A 292 -33.37 -19.33 13.94
CA THR A 292 -33.08 -17.89 13.90
C THR A 292 -31.73 -17.62 14.55
N CYS A 293 -31.13 -16.48 14.20
CA CYS A 293 -29.80 -16.10 14.62
C CYS A 293 -29.81 -14.64 15.10
N GLN A 294 -29.26 -14.38 16.28
CA GLN A 294 -29.18 -13.04 16.85
C GLN A 294 -27.79 -12.77 17.47
N PRO A 295 -27.08 -11.72 17.05
CA PRO A 295 -27.42 -10.82 15.95
C PRO A 295 -27.38 -11.54 14.59
N CYS A 296 -28.20 -11.12 13.63
CA CYS A 296 -28.18 -11.68 12.26
C CYS A 296 -27.20 -10.97 11.32
N GLN A 297 -26.65 -9.83 11.75
CA GLN A 297 -25.66 -9.04 11.03
C GLN A 297 -24.82 -8.23 12.02
N GLY A 298 -23.65 -7.77 11.60
CA GLY A 298 -22.83 -6.89 12.41
C GLY A 298 -21.52 -6.51 11.76
N ILE A 299 -20.70 -5.79 12.52
CA ILE A 299 -19.37 -5.36 12.13
C ILE A 299 -18.38 -6.01 13.10
N LEU A 300 -17.38 -6.71 12.58
CA LEU A 300 -16.30 -7.31 13.37
C LEU A 300 -14.96 -6.68 13.01
N HIS A 301 -14.35 -6.03 13.99
CA HIS A 301 -12.99 -5.49 13.87
C HIS A 301 -11.93 -6.60 13.72
N PRO A 302 -10.72 -6.26 13.25
CA PRO A 302 -9.64 -7.22 13.07
C PRO A 302 -9.38 -8.02 14.34
N TYR A 303 -9.27 -9.34 14.20
CA TYR A 303 -8.98 -10.27 15.30
C TYR A 303 -9.96 -10.19 16.48
N ASN A 304 -11.17 -9.70 16.23
CA ASN A 304 -12.19 -9.53 17.26
C ASN A 304 -13.27 -10.62 17.20
N LYS A 305 -13.96 -10.81 18.32
CA LYS A 305 -14.99 -11.86 18.50
C LYS A 305 -16.33 -11.24 18.87
N THR A 306 -17.41 -11.89 18.46
CA THR A 306 -18.76 -11.59 18.93
C THR A 306 -19.51 -12.88 19.24
N VAL A 307 -20.47 -12.81 20.18
CA VAL A 307 -21.31 -13.95 20.52
C VAL A 307 -22.57 -13.89 19.68
N VAL A 308 -22.90 -15.01 19.07
CA VAL A 308 -24.11 -15.19 18.26
C VAL A 308 -24.96 -16.25 18.92
N THR A 309 -26.24 -15.95 19.11
CA THR A 309 -27.23 -16.88 19.67
C THR A 309 -28.05 -17.48 18.54
N LEU A 310 -28.01 -18.82 18.44
CA LEU A 310 -28.84 -19.60 17.55
C LEU A 310 -30.07 -20.09 18.31
N CYS A 311 -31.24 -19.95 17.71
CA CYS A 311 -32.51 -20.31 18.31
C CYS A 311 -33.26 -21.30 17.42
N PHE A 312 -33.42 -22.52 17.89
CA PHE A 312 -34.18 -23.57 17.22
C PHE A 312 -35.61 -23.61 17.75
N ASN A 313 -36.59 -23.50 16.86
CA ASN A 313 -38.02 -23.37 17.14
C ASN A 313 -38.83 -24.39 16.31
N PRO A 314 -38.88 -25.67 16.70
CA PRO A 314 -39.65 -26.67 15.98
C PRO A 314 -41.15 -26.39 16.09
N LYS A 315 -41.81 -26.36 14.94
CA LYS A 315 -43.25 -26.15 14.82
C LYS A 315 -43.91 -27.40 14.26
N ASP A 316 -44.95 -27.86 14.95
CA ASP A 316 -45.84 -28.91 14.47
C ASP A 316 -46.96 -28.26 13.64
N THR A 317 -46.75 -28.10 12.34
CA THR A 317 -47.71 -27.34 11.52
C THR A 317 -48.08 -28.02 10.21
N ASP A 318 -49.37 -28.24 10.06
CA ASP A 318 -50.07 -27.75 8.88
C ASP A 318 -50.70 -26.39 9.27
N PRO A 319 -50.20 -25.25 8.77
CA PRO A 319 -50.72 -23.92 9.08
C PRO A 319 -52.13 -23.67 8.50
N PHE A 320 -52.66 -24.61 7.70
CA PHE A 320 -53.99 -24.54 7.10
C PHE A 320 -55.02 -25.49 7.75
N ARG A 321 -54.62 -26.34 8.70
CA ARG A 321 -55.55 -27.19 9.48
C ARG A 321 -56.06 -26.46 10.72
N PHE A 322 -57.21 -25.80 10.57
CA PHE A 322 -57.96 -25.19 11.68
C PHE A 322 -58.62 -26.20 12.64
N HIS A 323 -58.59 -27.50 12.30
CA HIS A 323 -59.18 -28.57 13.11
C HIS A 323 -58.21 -29.77 13.25
N LYS A 324 -57.39 -29.77 14.31
CA LYS A 324 -56.72 -31.01 14.76
C LYS A 324 -57.75 -31.86 15.51
N LYS A 325 -57.78 -33.17 15.26
CA LYS A 325 -58.50 -34.11 16.15
C LYS A 325 -57.75 -34.10 17.48
N GLU A 326 -58.48 -34.00 18.59
CA GLU A 326 -57.98 -33.79 19.96
C GLU A 326 -56.97 -34.85 20.46
N ASN A 327 -56.80 -35.97 19.73
CA ASN A 327 -55.97 -37.13 20.08
C ASN A 327 -54.82 -37.46 19.09
N GLU A 328 -54.49 -36.60 18.11
CA GLU A 328 -53.37 -36.88 17.19
C GLU A 328 -52.04 -36.42 17.82
N ILE A 329 -51.22 -37.38 18.29
CA ILE A 329 -49.90 -37.11 18.87
C ILE A 329 -48.94 -36.69 17.74
N PRO A 330 -48.23 -35.56 17.87
CA PRO A 330 -47.25 -35.15 16.87
C PRO A 330 -46.15 -36.19 16.70
N HIS A 331 -45.80 -36.50 15.46
CA HIS A 331 -44.73 -37.46 15.17
C HIS A 331 -43.35 -36.91 15.55
N TYR A 332 -42.46 -37.81 15.95
CA TYR A 332 -41.04 -37.49 16.10
C TYR A 332 -40.46 -37.07 14.74
N ARG A 333 -39.55 -36.09 14.77
CA ARG A 333 -38.91 -35.51 13.58
C ARG A 333 -37.48 -35.15 13.90
N GLU A 334 -36.60 -35.46 12.96
CA GLU A 334 -35.20 -35.04 13.00
C GLU A 334 -34.95 -33.85 12.07
N TYR A 335 -33.97 -33.04 12.45
CA TYR A 335 -33.62 -31.80 11.78
C TYR A 335 -32.10 -31.68 11.64
N ALA A 336 -31.65 -31.40 10.42
CA ALA A 336 -30.29 -30.97 10.10
C ALA A 336 -30.40 -29.68 9.29
N LEU A 337 -30.03 -28.56 9.90
CA LEU A 337 -30.17 -27.21 9.33
C LEU A 337 -28.79 -26.57 9.18
N TYR A 338 -28.60 -25.81 8.10
CA TYR A 338 -27.33 -25.17 7.78
C TYR A 338 -27.44 -23.66 7.87
N VAL A 339 -26.52 -23.06 8.62
CA VAL A 339 -26.39 -21.62 8.83
C VAL A 339 -25.01 -21.19 8.35
N ARG A 340 -24.95 -20.17 7.51
CA ARG A 340 -23.71 -19.60 6.99
C ARG A 340 -23.53 -18.16 7.47
N PHE A 341 -22.35 -17.84 7.98
CA PHE A 341 -21.94 -16.46 8.20
C PHE A 341 -21.17 -16.00 6.97
N GLU A 342 -21.64 -14.94 6.33
CA GLU A 342 -21.08 -14.43 5.08
C GLU A 342 -20.49 -13.04 5.30
N ALA A 343 -19.21 -12.87 4.93
CA ALA A 343 -18.55 -11.59 4.90
C ALA A 343 -19.02 -10.79 3.68
N LEU A 344 -19.60 -9.61 3.90
CA LEU A 344 -20.02 -8.71 2.83
C LEU A 344 -18.77 -8.09 2.18
N GLY A 345 -18.74 -8.06 0.84
CA GLY A 345 -17.60 -7.55 0.08
C GLY A 345 -16.45 -8.54 -0.10
N SER A 346 -16.54 -9.77 0.42
CA SER A 346 -15.61 -10.84 0.03
C SER A 346 -15.94 -11.35 -1.38
N CYS A 347 -14.94 -11.40 -2.26
CA CYS A 347 -15.09 -11.94 -3.62
C CYS A 347 -15.17 -13.48 -3.67
N ASP A 348 -15.12 -14.18 -2.53
CA ASP A 348 -15.11 -15.65 -2.46
C ASP A 348 -16.31 -16.31 -3.17
N THR A 349 -17.46 -15.65 -3.22
CA THR A 349 -18.66 -16.16 -3.91
C THR A 349 -18.54 -16.14 -5.43
N PHE A 350 -17.63 -15.34 -6.01
CA PHE A 350 -17.41 -15.30 -7.46
C PHE A 350 -16.57 -16.51 -7.94
N MET A 351 -15.57 -16.91 -7.15
CA MET A 351 -14.66 -18.02 -7.51
C MET A 351 -15.28 -19.41 -7.36
N LYS A 352 -16.25 -19.58 -6.45
CA LYS A 352 -16.96 -20.88 -6.30
C LYS A 352 -17.95 -21.18 -7.43
N LYS A 353 -18.42 -20.18 -8.19
CA LYS A 353 -19.33 -20.39 -9.33
C LYS A 353 -18.62 -20.84 -10.61
N SER A 354 -17.31 -20.59 -10.76
CA SER A 354 -16.57 -20.99 -11.96
C SER A 354 -16.11 -22.46 -11.98
N SER A 355 -16.23 -23.18 -10.86
CA SER A 355 -15.84 -24.61 -10.76
C SER A 355 -17.01 -25.60 -10.88
N GLY A 356 -18.19 -25.16 -11.33
CA GLY A 356 -19.35 -26.01 -11.62
C GLY A 356 -19.48 -26.38 -13.10
N SER A 357 -18.78 -27.44 -13.51
CA SER A 357 -19.11 -28.37 -14.61
C SER A 357 -19.92 -27.87 -15.83
N ILE A 358 -19.23 -27.68 -16.95
CA ILE A 358 -19.78 -27.87 -18.30
C ILE A 358 -19.95 -29.37 -18.52
N GLU A 359 -21.12 -29.92 -18.21
CA GLU A 359 -21.52 -31.22 -18.77
C GLU A 359 -22.07 -31.00 -20.17
N ARG A 360 -21.30 -31.45 -21.17
CA ARG A 360 -21.74 -31.58 -22.56
C ARG A 360 -22.85 -32.64 -22.62
N LYS A 361 -24.09 -32.23 -22.86
CA LYS A 361 -25.11 -33.14 -23.38
C LYS A 361 -24.73 -33.57 -24.79
N GLY A 362 -24.29 -34.82 -24.93
CA GLY A 362 -24.29 -35.52 -26.21
C GLY A 362 -25.71 -35.93 -26.56
N THR A 363 -26.20 -35.43 -27.68
CA THR A 363 -27.47 -35.85 -28.29
C THR A 363 -27.24 -37.16 -29.06
N GLN A 364 -28.10 -38.14 -28.79
CA GLN A 364 -28.35 -39.27 -29.69
C GLN A 364 -29.29 -38.84 -30.80
#